data_AF-N6Z4M2-F1
#
_entry.id   AF-N6Z4M2-F1
#
_cell.length_a   1.000
_cell.length_b   1.000
_cell.length_c   1.000
_cell.angle_alpha   90.00
_cell.angle_beta   90.00
_cell.angle_gamma   90.00
#
_symmetry.space_group_name_H-M   'P 1'
#
loop_
_entity.id
_entity.type
_entity.pdbx_description
1 polymer ?
#
loop_
_entity_poly.entity_id
_entity_poly.type
_entity_poly.pdbx_seq_one_letter_code
_entity_poly.pdbx_strand_id
1 'polypeptide(L)'
;MDHQVVVLFHLLCAILFVGAVAMEVLILEPVRKLIGDEVFQRVEFYLFRRIRRTYPLAVIPLYITGFYMYFGYVENSGGFESFISTSFGMLLTAKMTMALGLLTIFATSPFVFMQPRSRSAVGHLKHFLIVTGGPEDFRIDRFELMHYLALGFGLGIVLLAKLMFML
;
A
#
# COMPACT_ATOMS: atom_id res chain seq x y z
N MET A 1 11.55 20.75 -11.06
CA MET A 1 12.37 19.85 -10.22
C MET A 1 13.05 18.85 -11.14
N ASP A 2 14.28 18.45 -10.84
CA ASP A 2 14.95 17.39 -11.60
C ASP A 2 14.13 16.08 -11.49
N HIS A 3 13.83 15.46 -12.64
CA HIS A 3 13.10 14.20 -12.70
C HIS A 3 13.74 13.12 -11.81
N GLN A 4 15.08 13.09 -11.74
CA GLN A 4 15.79 12.12 -10.91
C GLN A 4 15.53 12.31 -9.41
N VAL A 5 15.37 13.55 -8.96
CA VAL A 5 15.04 13.85 -7.55
C VAL A 5 13.64 13.36 -7.21
N VAL A 6 12.68 13.52 -8.13
CA VAL A 6 11.31 13.01 -7.94
C VAL A 6 11.32 11.48 -7.86
N VAL A 7 12.05 10.80 -8.75
CA VAL A 7 12.18 9.34 -8.75
C VAL A 7 12.83 8.86 -7.45
N LEU A 8 13.92 9.49 -7.01
CA LEU A 8 14.59 9.14 -5.75
C LEU A 8 13.63 9.24 -4.57
N PHE A 9 12.92 10.35 -4.46
CA PHE A 9 11.95 10.57 -3.39
C PHE A 9 10.79 9.56 -3.43
N HIS A 10 10.28 9.25 -4.63
CA HIS A 10 9.28 8.21 -4.85
C HIS A 10 9.76 6.84 -4.35
N LEU A 11 10.99 6.45 -4.69
CA LEU A 11 11.58 5.18 -4.28
C LEU A 11 11.80 5.10 -2.76
N LEU A 12 12.23 6.19 -2.12
CA LEU A 12 12.35 6.25 -0.66
C LEU A 12 10.98 5.98 0.01
N CYS A 13 9.93 6.63 -0.47
CA CYS A 13 8.57 6.37 0.03
C CYS A 13 8.10 4.94 -0.25
N ALA A 14 8.45 4.38 -1.42
CA ALA A 14 8.08 3.02 -1.81
C ALA A 14 8.73 1.98 -0.91
N ILE A 15 10.02 2.14 -0.58
CA ILE A 15 10.75 1.25 0.34
C ILE A 15 10.12 1.27 1.73
N LEU A 16 9.79 2.47 2.25
CA LEU A 16 9.14 2.58 3.57
C LEU A 16 7.77 1.88 3.59
N PHE A 17 6.99 1.99 2.52
CA PHE A 17 5.66 1.41 2.48
C PHE A 17 5.67 -0.10 2.19
N VAL A 18 6.28 -0.53 1.09
CA VAL A 18 6.30 -1.94 0.68
C VAL A 18 7.22 -2.76 1.59
N GLY A 19 8.32 -2.18 2.09
CA GLY A 19 9.21 -2.85 3.03
C GLY A 19 8.52 -3.19 4.34
N ALA A 20 7.58 -2.37 4.79
CA ALA A 20 6.75 -2.69 5.94
C ALA A 20 5.82 -3.87 5.70
N VAL A 21 5.11 -3.86 4.57
CA VAL A 21 4.23 -4.97 4.17
C VAL A 21 5.04 -6.27 4.07
N ALA A 22 6.27 -6.20 3.55
CA ALA A 22 7.17 -7.33 3.52
C ALA A 22 7.58 -7.80 4.93
N MET A 23 7.86 -6.88 5.85
CA MET A 23 8.18 -7.23 7.25
C MET A 23 7.00 -7.93 7.94
N GLU A 24 5.77 -7.41 7.78
CA GLU A 24 4.55 -8.01 8.33
C GLU A 24 4.38 -9.48 7.89
N VAL A 25 4.50 -9.75 6.59
CA VAL A 25 4.28 -11.11 6.05
C VAL A 25 5.48 -12.03 6.27
N LEU A 26 6.70 -11.54 6.01
CA LEU A 26 7.88 -12.41 5.99
C LEU A 26 8.48 -12.64 7.38
N ILE A 27 8.23 -11.73 8.32
CA ILE A 27 8.83 -11.79 9.66
C ILE A 27 7.74 -11.97 10.72
N LEU A 28 6.74 -11.09 10.75
CA LEU A 28 5.79 -11.06 11.87
C LEU A 28 4.80 -12.24 11.83
N GLU A 29 4.25 -12.57 10.66
CA GLU A 29 3.35 -13.73 10.51
C GLU A 29 4.00 -15.06 10.93
N PRO A 30 5.25 -15.41 10.54
CA PRO A 30 5.92 -16.61 11.08
C PRO A 30 6.08 -16.62 12.61
N VAL A 31 6.27 -15.44 13.22
CA VAL A 31 6.42 -15.30 14.68
C VAL A 31 5.12 -15.64 15.42
N ARG A 32 3.94 -15.50 14.78
CA ARG A 32 2.63 -15.90 15.34
C ARG A 32 2.65 -17.30 15.95
N LYS A 33 3.29 -18.26 15.27
CA LYS A 33 3.38 -19.67 15.72
C LYS A 33 4.19 -19.85 17.01
N LEU A 34 5.07 -18.90 17.33
CA LEU A 34 5.95 -18.94 18.51
C LEU A 34 5.32 -18.24 19.72
N ILE A 35 4.58 -17.16 19.50
CA ILE A 35 4.03 -16.31 20.57
C ILE A 35 2.55 -16.60 20.87
N GLY A 36 1.86 -17.34 20.01
CA GLY A 36 0.44 -17.64 20.13
C GLY A 36 -0.48 -16.50 19.66
N ASP A 37 -1.73 -16.86 19.36
CA ASP A 37 -2.68 -15.97 18.70
C ASP A 37 -3.06 -14.74 19.55
N GLU A 38 -3.23 -14.91 20.86
CA GLU A 38 -3.62 -13.80 21.75
C GLU A 38 -2.55 -12.69 21.82
N VAL A 39 -1.27 -13.09 21.91
CA VAL A 39 -0.16 -12.13 21.96
C VAL A 39 0.03 -11.49 20.60
N PHE A 40 -0.02 -12.29 19.53
CA PHE A 40 0.04 -11.81 18.16
C PHE A 40 -1.05 -10.76 17.86
N GLN A 41 -2.31 -11.03 18.23
CA GLN A 41 -3.42 -10.09 18.05
C GLN A 41 -3.15 -8.71 18.67
N ARG A 42 -2.57 -8.68 19.87
CA ARG A 42 -2.25 -7.42 20.54
C ARG A 42 -1.10 -6.70 19.84
N VAL A 43 -0.04 -7.42 19.50
CA VAL A 43 1.12 -6.87 18.77
C VAL A 43 0.66 -6.24 17.46
N GLU A 44 -0.09 -7.02 16.66
CA GLU A 44 -0.69 -6.59 15.40
C GLU A 44 -1.55 -5.35 15.55
N PHE A 45 -2.47 -5.34 16.52
CA PHE A 45 -3.34 -4.20 16.72
C PHE A 45 -2.56 -2.90 17.01
N TYR A 46 -1.58 -2.95 17.90
CA TYR A 46 -0.79 -1.76 18.25
C TYR A 46 0.15 -1.34 17.11
N LEU A 47 0.71 -2.31 16.40
CA LEU A 47 1.55 -2.08 15.22
C LEU A 47 0.73 -1.44 14.10
N PHE A 48 -0.41 -2.02 13.74
CA PHE A 48 -1.35 -1.51 12.76
C PHE A 48 -1.76 -0.07 13.08
N ARG A 49 -2.10 0.22 14.34
CA ARG A 49 -2.47 1.58 14.76
C ARG A 49 -1.31 2.57 14.64
N ARG A 50 -0.07 2.13 14.90
CA ARG A 50 1.13 2.96 14.68
C ARG A 50 1.36 3.20 13.19
N ILE A 51 1.30 2.15 12.37
CA ILE A 51 1.44 2.20 10.92
C ILE A 51 0.43 3.19 10.34
N ARG A 52 -0.85 3.07 10.68
CA ARG A 52 -1.91 3.96 10.18
C ARG A 52 -1.68 5.43 10.49
N ARG A 53 -1.02 5.75 11.60
CA ARG A 53 -0.69 7.12 11.97
C ARG A 53 0.56 7.66 11.25
N THR A 54 1.56 6.81 11.03
CA THR A 54 2.86 7.24 10.50
C THR A 54 2.94 7.16 8.97
N TYR A 55 2.31 6.16 8.37
CA TYR A 55 2.47 5.82 6.95
C TYR A 55 1.83 6.80 5.97
N PRO A 56 0.79 7.59 6.30
CA PRO A 56 0.35 8.66 5.42
C PRO A 56 1.48 9.60 4.99
N LEU A 57 2.53 9.78 5.81
CA LEU A 57 3.71 10.58 5.47
C LEU A 57 4.55 9.99 4.33
N ALA A 58 4.52 8.66 4.12
CA ALA A 58 5.18 7.99 3.00
C ALA A 58 4.21 7.72 1.84
N VAL A 59 2.99 7.28 2.16
CA VAL A 59 1.97 6.91 1.18
C VAL A 59 1.50 8.13 0.38
N ILE A 60 1.16 9.25 1.02
CA ILE A 60 0.65 10.42 0.28
C ILE A 60 1.68 10.92 -0.75
N PRO A 61 2.95 11.15 -0.39
CA PRO A 61 3.92 11.60 -1.37
C PRO A 61 4.29 10.52 -2.40
N LEU A 62 4.26 9.23 -2.03
CA LEU A 62 4.43 8.11 -2.97
C LEU A 62 3.44 8.20 -4.13
N TYR A 63 2.14 8.36 -3.82
CA TYR A 63 1.11 8.44 -4.86
C TYR A 63 1.17 9.77 -5.62
N ILE A 64 1.40 10.90 -4.94
CA ILE A 64 1.55 12.20 -5.63
C ILE A 64 2.67 12.14 -6.66
N THR A 65 3.85 11.66 -6.28
CA THR A 65 4.99 11.52 -7.20
C THR A 65 4.74 10.48 -8.28
N GLY A 66 4.08 9.37 -7.95
CA GLY A 66 3.69 8.34 -8.92
C GLY A 66 2.76 8.88 -10.00
N PHE A 67 1.70 9.60 -9.60
CA PHE A 67 0.77 10.27 -10.53
C PHE A 67 1.47 11.34 -11.35
N TYR A 68 2.31 12.17 -10.72
CA TYR A 68 3.08 13.20 -11.43
C TYR A 68 3.93 12.61 -12.55
N MET A 69 4.67 11.53 -12.27
CA MET A 69 5.47 10.85 -13.29
C MET A 69 4.60 10.19 -14.36
N TYR A 70 3.53 9.49 -13.96
CA TYR A 70 2.62 8.81 -14.89
C TYR A 70 2.02 9.77 -15.91
N PHE A 71 1.43 10.87 -15.45
CA PHE A 71 0.83 11.86 -16.35
C PHE A 71 1.87 12.58 -17.18
N GLY A 72 3.07 12.83 -16.64
CA GLY A 72 4.18 13.36 -17.44
C GLY A 72 4.56 12.44 -18.62
N TYR A 73 4.59 11.12 -18.43
CA TYR A 73 4.82 10.17 -19.53
C TYR A 73 3.68 10.16 -20.54
N VAL A 74 2.42 10.25 -20.09
CA VAL A 74 1.24 10.31 -20.97
C VAL A 74 1.28 11.56 -21.84
N GLU A 75 1.54 12.73 -21.26
CA GLU A 75 1.61 14.01 -21.96
C GLU A 75 2.76 14.02 -22.99
N ASN A 76 3.95 13.56 -22.59
CA ASN A 76 5.12 13.50 -23.48
C ASN A 76 4.95 12.52 -24.64
N SER A 77 4.06 11.54 -24.51
CA SER A 77 3.75 10.57 -25.58
C SER A 77 2.72 11.11 -26.58
N GLY A 78 2.21 12.33 -26.39
CA GLY A 78 1.16 12.90 -27.24
C GLY A 78 -0.25 12.45 -26.86
N GLY A 79 -0.46 11.95 -25.63
CA GLY A 79 -1.75 11.52 -25.10
C GLY A 79 -1.82 10.04 -24.75
N PHE A 80 -2.94 9.65 -24.12
CA PHE A 80 -3.11 8.31 -23.54
C PHE A 80 -3.13 7.19 -24.60
N GLU A 81 -3.74 7.41 -25.75
CA GLU A 81 -3.82 6.42 -26.84
C GLU A 81 -2.44 6.08 -27.41
N SER A 82 -1.64 7.10 -27.71
CA SER A 82 -0.25 6.94 -28.15
C SER A 82 0.59 6.27 -27.07
N PHE A 83 0.43 6.68 -25.81
CA PHE A 83 1.15 6.09 -24.68
C PHE A 83 0.88 4.58 -24.52
N ILE A 84 -0.39 4.16 -24.48
CA ILE A 84 -0.78 2.76 -24.27
C ILE A 84 -0.51 1.88 -25.50
N SER A 85 -0.26 2.47 -26.67
CA SER A 85 0.19 1.73 -27.86
C SER A 85 1.62 1.17 -27.71
N THR A 86 2.39 1.68 -26.74
CA THR A 86 3.77 1.24 -26.46
C THR A 86 3.80 0.17 -25.37
N SER A 87 4.80 -0.72 -25.43
CA SER A 87 5.04 -1.72 -24.36
C SER A 87 5.35 -1.05 -23.02
N PHE A 88 6.14 0.02 -23.04
CA PHE A 88 6.42 0.83 -21.85
C PHE A 88 5.14 1.37 -21.22
N GLY A 89 4.26 1.99 -22.01
CA GLY A 89 3.03 2.58 -21.51
C GLY A 89 2.07 1.55 -20.95
N MET A 90 1.90 0.41 -21.62
CA MET A 90 1.11 -0.72 -21.12
C MET A 90 1.60 -1.21 -19.75
N LEU A 91 2.91 -1.44 -19.62
CA LEU A 91 3.50 -1.94 -18.36
C LEU A 91 3.43 -0.88 -17.25
N LEU A 92 3.63 0.40 -17.58
CA LEU A 92 3.51 1.48 -16.60
C LEU A 92 2.05 1.67 -16.14
N THR A 93 1.07 1.55 -17.03
CA THR A 93 -0.36 1.55 -16.67
C THR A 93 -0.71 0.34 -15.82
N ALA A 94 -0.23 -0.86 -16.16
CA ALA A 94 -0.44 -2.05 -15.33
C ALA A 94 0.15 -1.87 -13.91
N LYS A 95 1.38 -1.31 -13.83
CA LYS A 95 2.03 -0.98 -12.56
C LYS A 95 1.20 0.03 -11.76
N MET A 96 0.65 1.05 -12.42
CA MET A 96 -0.21 2.05 -11.78
C MET A 96 -1.51 1.43 -11.27
N THR A 97 -2.14 0.54 -12.03
CA THR A 97 -3.32 -0.20 -11.60
C THR A 97 -3.05 -1.05 -10.36
N MET A 98 -1.91 -1.77 -10.32
CA MET A 98 -1.51 -2.54 -9.13
C MET A 98 -1.24 -1.64 -7.93
N ALA A 99 -0.61 -0.47 -8.14
CA ALA A 99 -0.41 0.51 -7.09
C ALA A 99 -1.75 1.02 -6.54
N LEU A 100 -2.73 1.35 -7.38
CA LEU A 100 -4.07 1.73 -6.93
C LEU A 100 -4.78 0.60 -6.18
N GLY A 101 -4.63 -0.65 -6.61
CA GLY A 101 -5.13 -1.82 -5.87
C GLY A 101 -4.52 -1.92 -4.48
N LEU A 102 -3.19 -1.75 -4.36
CA LEU A 102 -2.49 -1.71 -3.08
C LEU A 102 -2.98 -0.54 -2.19
N LEU A 103 -3.21 0.64 -2.78
CA LEU A 103 -3.79 1.78 -2.07
C LEU A 103 -5.19 1.44 -1.53
N THR A 104 -6.02 0.76 -2.32
CA THR A 104 -7.36 0.35 -1.89
C THR A 104 -7.30 -0.61 -0.71
N ILE A 105 -6.42 -1.62 -0.74
CA ILE A 105 -6.20 -2.51 0.42
C ILE A 105 -5.80 -1.70 1.64
N PHE A 106 -4.82 -0.79 1.49
CA PHE A 106 -4.37 0.05 2.60
C PHE A 106 -5.49 0.97 3.11
N ALA A 107 -6.25 1.63 2.24
CA ALA A 107 -7.29 2.56 2.62
C ALA A 107 -8.47 1.86 3.33
N THR A 108 -8.83 0.66 2.89
CA THR A 108 -9.95 -0.10 3.44
C THR A 108 -9.60 -0.93 4.66
N SER A 109 -8.30 -1.20 4.91
CA SER A 109 -7.84 -2.08 6.00
C SER A 109 -8.40 -1.76 7.39
N PRO A 110 -8.59 -0.50 7.85
CA PRO A 110 -9.18 -0.26 9.17
C PRO A 110 -10.59 -0.82 9.29
N PHE A 111 -11.38 -0.74 8.21
CA PHE A 111 -12.76 -1.19 8.20
C PHE A 111 -12.88 -2.71 8.00
N VAL A 112 -11.89 -3.34 7.37
CA VAL A 112 -11.86 -4.79 7.14
C VAL A 112 -11.34 -5.53 8.36
N PHE A 113 -10.30 -4.99 9.03
CA PHE A 113 -9.65 -5.64 10.16
C PHE A 113 -10.30 -5.33 11.51
N MET A 114 -11.16 -4.32 11.60
CA MET A 114 -11.89 -4.01 12.84
C MET A 114 -13.33 -4.50 12.73
N GLN A 115 -13.90 -4.95 13.85
CA GLN A 115 -15.31 -5.29 13.90
C GLN A 115 -16.19 -4.11 13.41
N PRO A 116 -17.21 -4.39 12.57
CA PRO A 116 -18.16 -3.38 12.13
C PRO A 116 -18.88 -2.78 13.35
N ARG A 117 -18.96 -1.46 13.39
CA ARG A 117 -19.75 -0.71 14.37
C ARG A 117 -20.50 0.39 13.63
N SER A 118 -21.72 0.67 14.05
CA SER A 118 -22.48 1.82 13.56
C SER A 118 -21.72 3.10 13.93
N ARG A 119 -21.39 3.92 12.92
CA ARG A 119 -20.63 5.15 13.08
C ARG A 119 -21.29 6.25 12.27
N SER A 120 -21.28 7.47 12.79
CA SER A 120 -21.62 8.66 12.00
C SER A 120 -20.53 8.93 10.95
N ALA A 121 -20.79 9.80 9.96
CA ALA A 121 -19.81 10.16 8.94
C ALA A 121 -18.48 10.67 9.54
N VAL A 122 -18.54 11.51 10.58
CA VAL A 122 -17.36 11.96 11.34
C VAL A 122 -16.66 10.80 12.05
N GLY A 123 -17.43 9.84 12.57
CA GLY A 123 -16.92 8.62 13.18
C GLY A 123 -16.14 7.73 12.18
N HIS A 124 -16.61 7.64 10.93
CA HIS A 124 -15.90 6.92 9.87
C HIS A 124 -14.55 7.57 9.53
N LEU A 125 -14.50 8.90 9.40
CA LEU A 125 -13.25 9.62 9.14
C LEU A 125 -12.26 9.46 10.29
N LYS A 126 -12.73 9.59 11.54
CA LYS A 126 -11.89 9.37 12.73
C LYS A 126 -11.35 7.94 12.78
N HIS A 127 -12.18 6.96 12.44
CA HIS A 127 -11.77 5.55 12.39
C HIS A 127 -10.70 5.29 11.32
N PHE A 128 -10.88 5.88 10.13
CA PHE A 128 -9.90 5.79 9.05
C PHE A 128 -8.53 6.35 9.46
N LEU A 129 -8.49 7.48 10.19
CA LEU A 129 -7.25 8.15 10.56
C LEU A 129 -6.56 7.57 11.81
N ILE A 130 -7.33 7.20 12.85
CA ILE A 130 -6.77 6.90 14.18
C ILE A 130 -7.05 5.45 14.63
N VAL A 131 -7.82 4.67 13.86
CA VAL A 131 -8.27 3.30 14.19
C VAL A 131 -8.85 3.21 15.61
N THR A 132 -10.18 3.30 15.70
CA THR A 132 -10.90 3.26 16.98
C THR A 132 -11.34 1.85 17.34
N GLY A 133 -11.10 1.42 18.58
CA GLY A 133 -11.50 0.11 19.12
C GLY A 133 -10.40 -0.45 20.03
N GLY A 134 -10.56 -1.69 20.47
CA GLY A 134 -9.55 -2.43 21.23
C GLY A 134 -8.95 -3.60 20.45
N PRO A 135 -7.89 -4.25 20.96
CA PRO A 135 -7.32 -5.46 20.36
C PRO A 135 -8.36 -6.58 20.14
N GLU A 136 -9.34 -6.69 21.02
CA GLU A 136 -10.45 -7.65 20.94
C GLU A 136 -11.35 -7.47 19.70
N ASP A 137 -11.39 -6.26 19.14
CA ASP A 137 -12.13 -5.96 17.91
C ASP A 137 -11.33 -6.33 16.64
N PHE A 138 -10.05 -6.69 16.78
CA PHE A 138 -9.14 -6.92 15.67
C PHE A 138 -9.27 -8.34 15.10
N ARG A 139 -9.47 -8.42 13.78
CA ARG A 139 -9.78 -9.65 13.04
C ARG A 139 -8.55 -10.21 12.34
N ILE A 140 -7.95 -11.24 12.93
CA ILE A 140 -6.76 -11.92 12.39
C ILE A 140 -7.12 -12.83 11.19
N ASP A 141 -8.36 -13.33 11.09
CA ASP A 141 -8.79 -14.24 10.01
C ASP A 141 -8.67 -13.62 8.60
N ARG A 142 -8.89 -12.31 8.50
CA ARG A 142 -8.79 -11.54 7.24
C ARG A 142 -7.38 -10.99 7.00
N PHE A 143 -6.54 -11.04 8.02
CA PHE A 143 -5.24 -10.39 8.04
C PHE A 143 -4.28 -11.03 7.03
N GLU A 144 -4.13 -12.35 7.08
CA GLU A 144 -3.16 -13.08 6.24
C GLU A 144 -3.42 -12.84 4.75
N LEU A 145 -4.65 -13.13 4.29
CA LEU A 145 -5.00 -12.97 2.87
C LEU A 145 -4.74 -11.54 2.36
N MET A 146 -5.13 -10.53 3.13
CA MET A 146 -4.97 -9.13 2.71
C MET A 146 -3.50 -8.71 2.68
N HIS A 147 -2.67 -9.18 3.61
CA HIS A 147 -1.24 -8.87 3.61
C HIS A 147 -0.48 -9.63 2.51
N TYR A 148 -0.82 -10.89 2.23
CA TYR A 148 -0.27 -11.60 1.08
C TYR A 148 -0.65 -10.96 -0.25
N LEU A 149 -1.90 -10.51 -0.39
CA LEU A 149 -2.33 -9.75 -1.58
C LEU A 149 -1.56 -8.43 -1.70
N ALA A 150 -1.39 -7.70 -0.60
CA ALA A 150 -0.61 -6.47 -0.57
C ALA A 150 0.86 -6.70 -0.95
N LEU A 151 1.48 -7.76 -0.41
CA LEU A 151 2.84 -8.15 -0.76
C LEU A 151 2.95 -8.56 -2.23
N GLY A 152 1.99 -9.35 -2.73
CA GLY A 152 1.91 -9.73 -4.14
C GLY A 152 1.82 -8.53 -5.07
N PHE A 153 1.00 -7.53 -4.73
CA PHE A 153 0.97 -6.26 -5.47
C PHE A 153 2.30 -5.52 -5.37
N GLY A 154 2.90 -5.41 -4.17
CA GLY A 154 4.20 -4.79 -3.98
C GLY A 154 5.31 -5.41 -4.85
N LEU A 155 5.41 -6.75 -4.85
CA LEU A 155 6.36 -7.49 -5.67
C LEU A 155 6.08 -7.33 -7.17
N GLY A 156 4.81 -7.40 -7.57
CA GLY A 156 4.41 -7.18 -8.97
C GLY A 156 4.76 -5.79 -9.48
N ILE A 157 4.56 -4.75 -8.66
CA ILE A 157 4.96 -3.37 -8.97
C ILE A 157 6.47 -3.27 -9.22
N VAL A 158 7.28 -3.94 -8.39
CA VAL A 158 8.75 -3.98 -8.54
C VAL A 158 9.16 -4.71 -9.82
N LEU A 159 8.56 -5.87 -10.10
CA LEU A 159 8.84 -6.64 -11.31
C LEU A 159 8.47 -5.85 -12.58
N LEU A 160 7.29 -5.25 -12.62
CA LEU A 160 6.86 -4.40 -13.75
C LEU A 160 7.77 -3.19 -13.91
N ALA A 161 8.19 -2.57 -12.80
CA ALA A 161 9.13 -1.44 -12.84
C ALA A 161 10.47 -1.81 -13.46
N LYS A 162 10.92 -3.07 -13.33
CA LYS A 162 12.14 -3.53 -13.98
C LYS A 162 11.89 -3.93 -15.44
N LEU A 163 10.82 -4.68 -15.70
CA LEU A 163 10.47 -5.17 -17.03
C LEU A 163 10.23 -4.04 -18.04
N MET A 164 9.61 -2.94 -17.62
CA MET A 164 9.32 -1.80 -18.51
C MET A 164 10.56 -1.12 -19.10
N PHE A 165 11.75 -1.37 -18.55
CA PHE A 165 13.03 -0.86 -19.09
C PHE A 165 13.85 -1.94 -19.82
N MET A 166 13.37 -3.17 -19.86
CA MET A 166 14.04 -4.30 -20.51
C MET A 166 13.41 -4.69 -21.86
N LEU A 167 12.15 -4.31 -22.06
CA LEU A 167 11.35 -4.56 -23.26
C LEU A 167 11.24 -3.26 -24.07
#